data_AF-A0A1Y0H761-F1
#
_entry.id   AF-A0A1Y0H761-F1
#
_cell.length_a   1.000
_cell.length_b   1.000
_cell.length_c   1.000
_cell.angle_alpha   90.00
_cell.angle_beta   90.00
_cell.angle_gamma   90.00
#
_symmetry.space_group_name_H-M   'P 1'
#
loop_
_entity.id
_entity.type
_entity.pdbx_description
1 polymer ?
#
loop_
_entity_poly.entity_id
_entity_poly.type
_entity_poly.pdbx_seq_one_letter_code
_entity_poly.pdbx_strand_id
1 'polypeptide(L)'
;MNHEVQEEQARDAMRAWLAEFAPLVMDQSQRTATEIRQELDLIERLQGRTSDLDQGKGLLTRMDDGELIRTYNQAREQIRTIERDLRRRLATLAPGDPNSEPDYDALQERLAETAAQIEVGVPTFSANPDRLELASSPAQVAAGIGMGIFGLGWTAFTTLHAFFMIGGMMKAMGPVAFAMLGFYAIFWAVGVGMFMSAFNMAAQETIALEGDTLTITKTLGPIRRAKQHRINPKLQVRIGTTEKQVSHGRGRSVPMKVAAIIFTSEDGRPIAVATGTTDANREVMLRQIQAHLGQEDTSPVPPPIQD
;
A
#
# COMPACT_ATOMS: atom_id res chain seq x y z
N MET A 1 31.13 10.36 59.04
CA MET A 1 30.09 11.21 58.41
C MET A 1 28.94 11.29 59.42
N ASN A 2 28.51 12.48 59.84
CA ASN A 2 27.53 12.63 60.91
C ASN A 2 26.16 12.06 60.50
N HIS A 3 25.50 11.34 61.40
CA HIS A 3 24.16 10.79 61.19
C HIS A 3 23.15 11.87 60.79
N GLU A 4 23.23 13.05 61.44
CA GLU A 4 22.40 14.21 61.12
C GLU A 4 22.56 14.72 59.68
N VAL A 5 23.79 14.65 59.13
CA VAL A 5 24.06 15.08 57.76
C VAL A 5 23.44 14.11 56.75
N GLN A 6 23.42 12.82 57.05
CA GLN A 6 22.80 11.81 56.20
C GLN A 6 21.26 11.89 56.24
N GLU A 7 20.68 12.19 57.41
CA GLU A 7 19.24 12.44 57.53
C GLU A 7 18.78 13.65 56.71
N GLU A 8 19.51 14.75 56.78
CA GLU A 8 19.17 15.98 56.07
C GLU A 8 19.28 15.80 54.56
N GLN A 9 20.33 15.11 54.09
CA GLN A 9 20.46 14.71 52.69
C GLN A 9 19.30 13.83 52.21
N ALA A 10 18.84 12.88 53.04
CA ALA A 10 17.70 12.02 52.70
C ALA A 10 16.38 12.82 52.60
N ARG A 11 16.15 13.78 53.51
CA ARG A 11 14.97 14.68 53.42
C ARG A 11 15.00 15.53 52.17
N ASP A 12 16.14 16.15 51.88
CA ASP A 12 16.27 17.06 50.75
C ASP A 12 16.12 16.31 49.42
N ALA A 13 16.67 15.09 49.32
CA ALA A 13 16.49 14.24 48.16
C ALA A 13 15.01 13.87 47.93
N MET A 14 14.26 13.55 49.00
CA MET A 14 12.84 13.20 48.91
C MET A 14 11.96 14.42 48.60
N ARG A 15 12.30 15.60 49.16
CA ARG A 15 11.63 16.87 48.82
C ARG A 15 11.87 17.27 47.38
N ALA A 16 13.11 17.15 46.89
CA ALA A 16 13.46 17.44 45.50
C ALA A 16 12.69 16.52 44.54
N TRP A 17 12.62 15.21 44.86
CA TRP A 17 11.84 14.27 44.07
C TRP A 17 10.35 14.63 44.02
N LEU A 18 9.76 15.02 45.16
CA LEU A 18 8.36 15.47 45.21
C LEU A 18 8.12 16.77 44.43
N ALA A 19 9.07 17.70 44.47
CA ALA A 19 9.01 18.94 43.70
C ALA A 19 9.05 18.69 42.19
N GLU A 20 9.87 17.74 41.73
CA GLU A 20 9.93 17.30 40.33
C GLU A 20 8.66 16.53 39.91
N PHE A 21 8.04 15.79 40.82
CA PHE A 21 6.80 15.06 40.54
C PHE A 21 5.57 15.97 40.46
N ALA A 22 5.52 17.05 41.25
CA ALA A 22 4.33 17.89 41.40
C ALA A 22 3.72 18.40 40.07
N PRO A 23 4.49 18.88 39.07
CA PRO A 23 3.94 19.32 37.78
C PRO A 23 3.17 18.24 37.02
N LEU A 24 3.56 16.96 37.15
CA LEU A 24 2.90 15.84 36.46
C LEU A 24 1.44 15.69 36.85
N VAL A 25 1.08 16.07 38.09
CA VAL A 25 -0.27 15.95 38.66
C VAL A 25 -1.04 17.27 38.62
N MET A 26 -0.34 18.40 38.80
CA MET A 26 -0.94 19.71 38.96
C MET A 26 -1.37 20.36 37.63
N ASP A 27 -0.70 20.04 36.50
CA ASP A 27 -0.98 20.70 35.21
C ASP A 27 -1.69 19.75 34.21
N GLN A 28 -3.02 19.69 34.23
CA GLN A 28 -3.81 18.83 33.32
C GLN A 28 -4.25 19.52 32.01
N SER A 29 -3.51 20.52 31.54
CA SER A 29 -3.81 21.23 30.28
C SER A 29 -3.68 20.33 29.04
N GLN A 30 -4.13 20.82 27.87
CA GLN A 30 -3.97 20.10 26.60
C GLN A 30 -2.49 20.01 26.22
N ARG A 31 -1.84 18.92 26.64
CA ARG A 31 -0.43 18.63 26.34
C ARG A 31 -0.26 18.16 24.90
N THR A 32 0.77 18.66 24.24
CA THR A 32 1.22 18.21 22.92
C THR A 32 1.98 16.88 23.01
N ALA A 33 2.13 16.18 21.89
CA ALA A 33 2.89 14.92 21.84
C ALA A 33 4.35 15.10 22.31
N THR A 34 4.97 16.25 22.04
CA THR A 34 6.35 16.53 22.45
C THR A 34 6.46 16.73 23.97
N GLU A 35 5.50 17.43 24.58
CA GLU A 35 5.44 17.60 26.04
C GLU A 35 5.22 16.27 26.75
N ILE A 36 4.33 15.42 26.22
CA ILE A 36 4.08 14.08 26.78
C ILE A 36 5.36 13.22 26.76
N ARG A 37 6.17 13.28 25.69
CA ARG A 37 7.46 12.56 25.66
C ARG A 37 8.42 13.04 26.74
N GLN A 38 8.54 14.37 26.91
CA GLN A 38 9.39 14.95 27.94
C GLN A 38 8.96 14.54 29.36
N GLU A 39 7.65 14.40 29.58
CA GLU A 39 7.10 13.93 30.86
C GLU A 39 7.32 12.43 31.08
N LEU A 40 7.26 11.60 30.03
CA LEU A 40 7.62 10.19 30.11
C LEU A 40 9.10 10.02 30.46
N ASP A 41 9.99 10.83 29.88
CA ASP A 41 11.43 10.86 30.22
C ASP A 41 11.65 11.32 31.68
N LEU A 42 10.82 12.26 32.18
CA LEU A 42 10.85 12.67 33.58
C LEU A 42 10.41 11.52 34.49
N ILE A 43 9.34 10.81 34.15
CA ILE A 43 8.86 9.65 34.90
C ILE A 43 9.94 8.56 34.99
N GLU A 44 10.63 8.24 33.88
CA GLU A 44 11.70 7.26 33.88
C GLU A 44 12.84 7.66 34.85
N ARG A 45 13.25 8.93 34.83
CA ARG A 45 14.25 9.47 35.77
C ARG A 45 13.78 9.41 37.24
N LEU A 46 12.53 9.75 37.50
CA LEU A 46 11.94 9.68 38.84
C LEU A 46 11.87 8.24 39.35
N GLN A 47 11.48 7.29 38.48
CA GLN A 47 11.48 5.86 38.79
C GLN A 47 12.89 5.36 39.08
N GLY A 48 13.88 5.73 38.27
CA GLY A 48 15.29 5.36 38.50
C GLY A 48 15.83 5.77 39.88
N ARG A 49 15.36 6.89 40.43
CA ARG A 49 15.77 7.41 41.76
C ARG A 49 15.01 6.82 42.95
N THR A 50 13.89 6.11 42.73
CA THR A 50 13.04 5.63 43.84
C THR A 50 13.73 4.57 44.71
N SER A 51 14.57 3.71 44.13
CA SER A 51 15.33 2.71 44.90
C SER A 51 16.24 3.34 45.96
N ASP A 52 16.98 4.39 45.58
CA ASP A 52 17.91 5.07 46.49
C ASP A 52 17.16 5.84 47.58
N LEU A 53 16.02 6.46 47.23
CA LEU A 53 15.15 7.15 48.18
C LEU A 53 14.47 6.20 49.16
N ASP A 54 14.08 5.00 48.70
CA ASP A 54 13.51 3.96 49.55
C ASP A 54 14.52 3.45 50.59
N GLN A 55 15.81 3.36 50.22
CA GLN A 55 16.89 3.03 51.16
C GLN A 55 17.12 4.18 52.16
N GLY A 56 17.13 5.43 51.68
CA GLY A 56 17.31 6.63 52.52
C GLY A 56 16.16 6.88 53.49
N LYS A 57 14.95 6.40 53.19
CA LYS A 57 13.77 6.48 54.07
C LYS A 57 14.01 5.89 55.45
N GLY A 58 14.82 4.84 55.56
CA GLY A 58 15.14 4.20 56.85
C GLY A 58 15.94 5.09 57.81
N LEU A 59 16.55 6.15 57.31
CA LEU A 59 17.31 7.12 58.11
C LEU A 59 16.42 8.19 58.73
N LEU A 60 15.21 8.39 58.20
CA LEU A 60 14.28 9.43 58.62
C LEU A 60 13.50 9.00 59.87
N THR A 61 13.94 9.47 61.05
CA THR A 61 13.42 9.04 62.36
C THR A 61 12.62 10.11 63.10
N ARG A 62 12.55 11.34 62.58
CA ARG A 62 11.83 12.44 63.27
C ARG A 62 10.33 12.30 63.06
N MET A 63 9.53 12.73 64.04
CA MET A 63 8.06 12.69 63.94
C MET A 63 7.54 13.47 62.72
N ASP A 64 8.19 14.58 62.36
CA ASP A 64 7.80 15.44 61.25
C ASP A 64 8.10 14.81 59.87
N ASP A 65 8.94 13.77 59.81
CA ASP A 65 9.25 13.05 58.55
C ASP A 65 8.07 12.17 58.10
N GLY A 66 7.11 11.89 58.99
CA GLY A 66 5.97 11.00 58.71
C GLY A 66 5.00 11.53 57.65
N GLU A 67 4.88 12.84 57.47
CA GLU A 67 4.08 13.44 56.39
C GLU A 67 4.82 13.34 55.04
N LEU A 68 6.11 13.71 55.02
CA LEU A 68 6.96 13.63 53.84
C LEU A 68 6.98 12.21 53.25
N ILE A 69 7.19 11.22 54.13
CA ILE A 69 7.24 9.80 53.75
C ILE A 69 5.89 9.34 53.19
N ARG A 70 4.76 9.76 53.78
CA ARG A 70 3.42 9.39 53.30
C ARG A 70 3.16 9.97 51.92
N THR A 71 3.43 11.26 51.73
CA THR A 71 3.26 11.95 50.45
C THR A 71 4.15 11.33 49.36
N TYR A 72 5.40 11.02 49.69
CA TYR A 72 6.30 10.29 48.78
C TYR A 72 5.76 8.91 48.39
N ASN A 73 5.32 8.08 49.34
CA ASN A 73 4.78 6.76 49.00
C ASN A 73 3.52 6.87 48.12
N GLN A 74 2.63 7.81 48.41
CA GLN A 74 1.43 8.04 47.62
C GLN A 74 1.76 8.48 46.18
N ALA A 75 2.69 9.44 46.02
CA ALA A 75 3.15 9.89 44.71
C ALA A 75 3.83 8.74 43.92
N ARG A 76 4.66 7.94 44.60
CA ARG A 76 5.32 6.76 44.02
C ARG A 76 4.32 5.71 43.54
N GLU A 77 3.22 5.50 44.25
CA GLU A 77 2.15 4.58 43.83
C GLU A 77 1.41 5.11 42.59
N GLN A 78 1.22 6.42 42.49
CA GLN A 78 0.52 7.06 41.37
C GLN A 78 1.34 7.15 40.09
N ILE A 79 2.67 7.07 40.17
CA ILE A 79 3.56 7.30 39.01
C ILE A 79 3.25 6.38 37.82
N ARG A 80 2.94 5.10 38.08
CA ARG A 80 2.60 4.11 37.03
C ARG A 80 1.25 4.39 36.38
N THR A 81 0.31 4.93 37.14
CA THR A 81 -1.01 5.30 36.62
C THR A 81 -0.89 6.51 35.70
N ILE A 82 -0.11 7.52 36.10
CA ILE A 82 0.16 8.71 35.29
C ILE A 82 0.90 8.33 34.02
N GLU A 83 1.93 7.48 34.13
CA GLU A 83 2.67 6.97 32.98
C GLU A 83 1.73 6.30 31.98
N ARG A 84 0.84 5.41 32.45
CA ARG A 84 -0.12 4.73 31.57
C ARG A 84 -1.08 5.71 30.90
N ASP A 85 -1.58 6.72 31.63
CA ASP A 85 -2.46 7.74 31.04
C ASP A 85 -1.74 8.56 29.96
N LEU A 86 -0.48 8.93 30.19
CA LEU A 86 0.36 9.62 29.22
C LEU A 86 0.61 8.80 27.95
N ARG A 87 0.96 7.51 28.11
CA ARG A 87 1.18 6.61 26.97
C ARG A 87 -0.10 6.40 26.13
N ARG A 88 -1.28 6.39 26.76
CA ARG A 88 -2.58 6.35 26.05
C ARG A 88 -2.85 7.62 25.28
N ARG A 89 -2.67 8.79 25.91
CA ARG A 89 -2.84 10.08 25.23
C ARG A 89 -1.87 10.22 24.06
N LEU A 90 -0.63 9.74 24.22
CA LEU A 90 0.35 9.69 23.15
C LEU A 90 -0.11 8.78 22.00
N ALA A 91 -0.75 7.64 22.28
CA ALA A 91 -1.32 6.77 21.25
C ALA A 91 -2.42 7.48 20.44
N THR A 92 -3.25 8.32 21.09
CA THR A 92 -4.26 9.13 20.39
C THR A 92 -3.64 10.24 19.54
N LEU A 93 -2.57 10.89 20.02
CA LEU A 93 -1.98 12.06 19.35
C LEU A 93 -0.91 11.70 18.29
N ALA A 94 -0.20 10.58 18.47
CA ALA A 94 0.86 10.09 17.61
C ALA A 94 0.83 8.55 17.51
N PRO A 95 -0.11 7.98 16.73
CA PRO A 95 -0.25 6.53 16.59
C PRO A 95 1.04 5.90 16.04
N GLY A 96 1.51 4.83 16.69
CA GLY A 96 2.73 4.12 16.30
C GLY A 96 4.03 4.67 16.90
N ASP A 97 3.96 5.67 17.79
CA ASP A 97 5.12 6.12 18.57
C ASP A 97 5.61 5.00 19.51
N PRO A 98 6.92 4.67 19.55
CA PRO A 98 7.46 3.58 20.37
C PRO A 98 7.21 3.75 21.87
N ASN A 99 6.99 4.99 22.35
CA ASN A 99 6.69 5.28 23.75
C ASN A 99 5.18 5.24 24.06
N SER A 100 4.32 5.12 23.07
CA SER A 100 2.85 5.05 23.24
C SER A 100 2.36 3.66 23.66
N GLU A 101 1.14 3.56 24.20
CA GLU A 101 0.53 2.25 24.47
C GLU A 101 0.13 1.60 23.13
N PRO A 102 0.57 0.36 22.82
CA PRO A 102 0.22 -0.29 21.57
C PRO A 102 -1.30 -0.54 21.51
N ASP A 103 -1.93 -0.09 20.43
CA ASP A 103 -3.33 -0.45 20.14
C ASP A 103 -3.37 -1.85 19.50
N TYR A 104 -3.55 -2.87 20.34
CA TYR A 104 -3.60 -4.26 19.91
C TYR A 104 -4.79 -4.57 18.99
N ASP A 105 -5.90 -3.86 19.14
CA ASP A 105 -7.10 -4.08 18.33
C ASP A 105 -6.88 -3.55 16.92
N ALA A 106 -6.35 -2.33 16.78
CA ALA A 106 -5.95 -1.77 15.49
C ALA A 106 -4.83 -2.58 14.83
N LEU A 107 -3.88 -3.10 15.61
CA LEU A 107 -2.84 -4.02 15.12
C LEU A 107 -3.44 -5.34 14.61
N GLN A 108 -4.36 -5.95 15.35
CA GLN A 108 -5.04 -7.18 14.93
C GLN A 108 -5.86 -6.95 13.67
N GLU A 109 -6.57 -5.84 13.57
CA GLU A 109 -7.33 -5.48 12.37
C GLU A 109 -6.41 -5.32 11.16
N ARG A 110 -5.28 -4.62 11.30
CA ARG A 110 -4.27 -4.48 10.24
C ARG A 110 -3.63 -5.80 9.86
N LEU A 111 -3.34 -6.66 10.83
CA LEU A 111 -2.79 -8.00 10.60
C LEU A 111 -3.82 -8.90 9.90
N ALA A 112 -5.09 -8.83 10.28
CA ALA A 112 -6.18 -9.55 9.64
C ALA A 112 -6.42 -9.05 8.21
N GLU A 113 -6.38 -7.74 7.99
CA GLU A 113 -6.45 -7.12 6.66
C GLU A 113 -5.26 -7.59 5.80
N THR A 114 -4.04 -7.58 6.35
CA THR A 114 -2.84 -8.07 5.67
C THR A 114 -2.96 -9.56 5.33
N ALA A 115 -3.47 -10.38 6.24
CA ALA A 115 -3.71 -11.80 6.01
C ALA A 115 -4.76 -12.04 4.90
N ALA A 116 -5.86 -11.27 4.90
CA ALA A 116 -6.86 -11.33 3.85
C ALA A 116 -6.30 -10.87 2.50
N GLN A 117 -5.46 -9.84 2.47
CA GLN A 117 -4.79 -9.38 1.24
C GLN A 117 -3.82 -10.45 0.68
N ILE A 118 -3.11 -11.18 1.55
CA ILE A 118 -2.27 -12.32 1.16
C ILE A 118 -3.12 -13.44 0.54
N GLU A 119 -4.28 -13.76 1.14
CA GLU A 119 -5.18 -14.80 0.64
C GLU A 119 -5.79 -14.47 -0.73
N VAL A 120 -6.04 -13.18 -0.99
CA VAL A 120 -6.52 -12.66 -2.29
C VAL A 120 -5.38 -12.50 -3.32
N GLY A 121 -4.12 -12.80 -2.94
CA GLY A 121 -2.96 -12.73 -3.83
C GLY A 121 -2.50 -11.29 -4.14
N VAL A 122 -2.84 -10.34 -3.27
CA VAL A 122 -2.30 -8.98 -3.32
C VAL A 122 -0.94 -9.00 -2.63
N PRO A 123 0.18 -8.70 -3.33
CA PRO A 123 1.50 -8.70 -2.70
C PRO A 123 1.58 -7.56 -1.67
N THR A 124 1.63 -7.92 -0.39
CA THR A 124 1.66 -6.99 0.76
C THR A 124 3.07 -6.55 1.15
N PHE A 125 4.10 -7.28 0.75
CA PHE A 125 5.50 -6.88 0.95
C PHE A 125 6.30 -7.23 -0.30
N SER A 126 6.85 -6.21 -0.97
CA SER A 126 7.90 -6.46 -1.95
C SER A 126 9.18 -6.83 -1.21
N ALA A 127 9.73 -8.01 -1.51
CA ALA A 127 10.98 -8.52 -0.93
C ALA A 127 12.22 -7.70 -1.35
N ASN A 128 12.03 -6.61 -2.09
CA ASN A 128 13.10 -5.73 -2.53
C ASN A 128 12.62 -4.28 -2.42
N PRO A 129 13.12 -3.45 -1.48
CA PRO A 129 12.65 -2.08 -1.28
C PRO A 129 12.85 -1.19 -2.51
N ASP A 130 13.79 -1.55 -3.39
CA ASP A 130 14.09 -0.84 -4.64
C ASP A 130 13.20 -1.26 -5.83
N ARG A 131 12.38 -2.30 -5.66
CA ARG A 131 11.52 -2.80 -6.73
C ARG A 131 10.10 -3.06 -6.24
N LEU A 132 9.14 -2.31 -6.74
CA LEU A 132 7.71 -2.52 -6.47
C LEU A 132 7.10 -3.43 -7.55
N GLU A 133 6.57 -4.59 -7.19
CA GLU A 133 5.87 -5.49 -8.12
C GLU A 133 4.38 -5.64 -7.77
N LEU A 134 3.49 -5.27 -8.70
CA LEU A 134 2.03 -5.24 -8.52
C LEU A 134 1.32 -5.96 -9.67
N ALA A 135 0.29 -6.74 -9.35
CA ALA A 135 -0.62 -7.27 -10.36
C ALA A 135 -1.61 -6.18 -10.81
N SER A 136 -1.57 -5.78 -12.09
CA SER A 136 -2.31 -4.63 -12.60
C SER A 136 -3.69 -4.96 -13.17
N SER A 137 -3.92 -6.21 -13.57
CA SER A 137 -5.26 -6.67 -13.93
C SER A 137 -5.39 -8.18 -13.76
N PRO A 138 -6.51 -8.66 -13.20
CA PRO A 138 -6.82 -10.08 -13.19
C PRO A 138 -7.05 -10.57 -14.63
N ALA A 139 -6.53 -11.75 -14.94
CA ALA A 139 -6.73 -12.39 -16.23
C ALA A 139 -8.23 -12.71 -16.44
N GLN A 140 -8.81 -12.28 -17.55
CA GLN A 140 -10.16 -12.68 -17.97
C GLN A 140 -10.08 -14.00 -18.74
N VAL A 141 -9.66 -15.05 -18.05
CA VAL A 141 -9.36 -16.36 -18.65
C VAL A 141 -10.55 -16.91 -19.43
N ALA A 142 -11.77 -16.84 -18.88
CA ALA A 142 -12.97 -17.33 -19.55
C ALA A 142 -13.28 -16.58 -20.85
N ALA A 143 -13.22 -15.25 -20.84
CA ALA A 143 -13.42 -14.43 -22.04
C ALA A 143 -12.31 -14.66 -23.08
N GLY A 144 -11.06 -14.79 -22.62
CA GLY A 144 -9.91 -15.12 -23.46
C GLY A 144 -10.03 -16.48 -24.12
N ILE A 145 -10.44 -17.52 -23.39
CA ILE A 145 -10.70 -18.87 -23.93
C ILE A 145 -11.83 -18.82 -24.96
N GLY A 146 -12.95 -18.17 -24.64
CA GLY A 146 -14.08 -18.05 -25.57
C GLY A 146 -13.67 -17.36 -26.88
N MET A 147 -12.92 -16.27 -26.80
CA MET A 147 -12.38 -15.57 -27.96
C MET A 147 -11.37 -16.43 -28.74
N GLY A 148 -10.56 -17.23 -28.04
CA GLY A 148 -9.61 -18.18 -28.64
C GLY A 148 -10.30 -19.30 -29.43
N ILE A 149 -11.36 -19.89 -28.88
CA ILE A 149 -12.19 -20.90 -29.55
C ILE A 149 -12.82 -20.29 -30.81
N PHE A 150 -13.35 -19.07 -30.70
CA PHE A 150 -13.94 -18.41 -31.87
C PHE A 150 -12.87 -18.10 -32.93
N GLY A 151 -11.68 -17.65 -32.55
CA GLY A 151 -10.56 -17.44 -33.47
C GLY A 151 -10.14 -18.72 -34.20
N LEU A 152 -10.10 -19.86 -33.49
CA LEU A 152 -9.87 -21.18 -34.09
C LEU A 152 -10.97 -21.54 -35.09
N GLY A 153 -12.24 -21.40 -34.70
CA GLY A 153 -13.37 -21.67 -35.59
C GLY A 153 -13.35 -20.79 -36.85
N TRP A 154 -13.07 -19.50 -36.70
CA TRP A 154 -12.99 -18.55 -37.80
C TRP A 154 -11.85 -18.86 -38.78
N THR A 155 -10.65 -19.13 -38.27
CA THR A 155 -9.48 -19.47 -39.11
C THR A 155 -9.65 -20.82 -39.80
N ALA A 156 -10.21 -21.81 -39.11
CA ALA A 156 -10.54 -23.11 -39.70
C ALA A 156 -11.58 -22.96 -40.82
N PHE A 157 -12.67 -22.24 -40.57
CA PHE A 157 -13.70 -21.94 -41.57
C PHE A 157 -13.11 -21.21 -42.78
N THR A 158 -12.34 -20.15 -42.54
CA THR A 158 -11.71 -19.35 -43.60
C THR A 158 -10.81 -20.21 -44.48
N THR A 159 -10.01 -21.08 -43.87
CA THR A 159 -9.09 -21.97 -44.57
C THR A 159 -9.83 -23.03 -45.40
N LEU A 160 -10.83 -23.68 -44.80
CA LEU A 160 -11.66 -24.67 -45.48
C LEU A 160 -12.43 -24.05 -46.65
N HIS A 161 -13.00 -22.86 -46.42
CA HIS A 161 -13.73 -22.13 -47.43
C HIS A 161 -12.82 -21.70 -48.59
N ALA A 162 -11.62 -21.18 -48.29
CA ALA A 162 -10.62 -20.82 -49.29
C ALA A 162 -10.20 -22.03 -50.12
N PHE A 163 -9.97 -23.18 -49.47
CA PHE A 163 -9.60 -24.42 -50.15
C PHE A 163 -10.65 -24.83 -51.21
N PHE A 164 -11.94 -24.86 -50.83
CA PHE A 164 -13.01 -25.22 -51.76
C PHE A 164 -13.22 -24.18 -52.86
N MET A 165 -13.19 -22.89 -52.53
CA MET A 165 -13.43 -21.83 -53.51
C MET A 165 -12.29 -21.71 -54.50
N ILE A 166 -11.04 -21.71 -54.04
CA ILE A 166 -9.88 -21.66 -54.92
C ILE A 166 -9.81 -22.95 -55.73
N GLY A 167 -10.03 -24.12 -55.13
CA GLY A 167 -10.07 -25.39 -55.86
C GLY A 167 -11.16 -25.45 -56.94
N GLY A 168 -12.35 -24.93 -56.65
CA GLY A 168 -13.45 -24.81 -57.62
C GLY A 168 -13.16 -23.78 -58.72
N MET A 169 -12.65 -22.61 -58.36
CA MET A 169 -12.32 -21.55 -59.30
C MET A 169 -11.09 -21.85 -60.15
N MET A 170 -10.14 -22.64 -59.66
CA MET A 170 -9.01 -23.15 -60.45
C MET A 170 -9.50 -23.94 -61.67
N LYS A 171 -10.64 -24.66 -61.56
CA LYS A 171 -11.25 -25.36 -62.71
C LYS A 171 -11.90 -24.41 -63.72
N ALA A 172 -12.34 -23.23 -63.29
CA ALA A 172 -13.08 -22.28 -64.13
C ALA A 172 -12.18 -21.19 -64.75
N MET A 173 -11.20 -20.69 -63.99
CA MET A 173 -10.38 -19.53 -64.37
C MET A 173 -8.87 -19.82 -64.32
N GLY A 174 -8.47 -21.06 -64.07
CA GLY A 174 -7.07 -21.46 -64.02
C GLY A 174 -6.28 -20.73 -62.92
N PRO A 175 -4.97 -20.52 -63.09
CA PRO A 175 -4.09 -19.95 -62.07
C PRO A 175 -4.48 -18.56 -61.53
N VAL A 176 -5.31 -17.80 -62.26
CA VAL A 176 -5.81 -16.49 -61.80
C VAL A 176 -6.62 -16.63 -60.50
N ALA A 177 -7.19 -17.80 -60.22
CA ALA A 177 -7.89 -18.08 -58.97
C ALA A 177 -7.01 -17.87 -57.72
N PHE A 178 -5.68 -17.98 -57.82
CA PHE A 178 -4.78 -17.69 -56.70
C PHE A 178 -4.79 -16.22 -56.27
N ALA A 179 -5.22 -15.27 -57.12
CA ALA A 179 -5.42 -13.88 -56.71
C ALA A 179 -6.44 -13.75 -55.56
N MET A 180 -7.38 -14.70 -55.44
CA MET A 180 -8.34 -14.76 -54.33
C MET A 180 -7.66 -15.00 -52.97
N LEU A 181 -6.41 -15.48 -52.93
CA LEU A 181 -5.64 -15.54 -51.69
C LEU A 181 -5.47 -14.17 -51.04
N GLY A 182 -5.33 -13.10 -51.85
CA GLY A 182 -5.25 -11.73 -51.33
C GLY A 182 -6.54 -11.31 -50.61
N PHE A 183 -7.70 -11.73 -51.12
CA PHE A 183 -8.98 -11.51 -50.45
C PHE A 183 -9.06 -12.31 -49.14
N TYR A 184 -8.70 -13.60 -49.16
CA TYR A 184 -8.70 -14.45 -47.96
C TYR A 184 -7.67 -14.04 -46.90
N ALA A 185 -6.60 -13.35 -47.27
CA ALA A 185 -5.61 -12.81 -46.33
C ALA A 185 -6.23 -11.83 -45.33
N ILE A 186 -7.26 -11.08 -45.73
CA ILE A 186 -8.00 -10.17 -44.83
C ILE A 186 -8.71 -10.96 -43.73
N PHE A 187 -9.38 -12.06 -44.08
CA PHE A 187 -10.08 -12.92 -43.14
C PHE A 187 -9.12 -13.66 -42.20
N TRP A 188 -7.96 -14.05 -42.72
CA TRP A 188 -6.87 -14.58 -41.91
C TRP A 188 -6.34 -13.55 -40.92
N ALA A 189 -6.15 -12.30 -41.34
CA ALA A 189 -5.73 -11.20 -40.47
C ALA A 189 -6.75 -10.95 -39.35
N VAL A 190 -8.06 -11.04 -39.64
CA VAL A 190 -9.11 -11.00 -38.61
C VAL A 190 -8.90 -12.11 -37.60
N GLY A 191 -8.74 -13.37 -38.05
CA GLY A 191 -8.51 -14.51 -37.16
C GLY A 191 -7.27 -14.35 -36.26
N VAL A 192 -6.15 -13.89 -36.82
CA VAL A 192 -4.92 -13.57 -36.04
C VAL A 192 -5.18 -12.47 -35.03
N GLY A 193 -5.95 -11.43 -35.39
CA GLY A 193 -6.38 -10.39 -34.47
C GLY A 193 -7.20 -10.94 -33.30
N MET A 194 -8.07 -11.92 -33.54
CA MET A 194 -8.85 -12.58 -32.49
C MET A 194 -7.95 -13.36 -31.52
N PHE A 195 -6.94 -14.06 -32.02
CA PHE A 195 -5.95 -14.74 -31.17
C PHE A 195 -5.13 -13.76 -30.32
N MET A 196 -4.69 -12.65 -30.90
CA MET A 196 -4.01 -11.59 -30.16
C MET A 196 -4.90 -10.99 -29.07
N SER A 197 -6.20 -10.80 -29.36
CA SER A 197 -7.17 -10.35 -28.37
C SER A 197 -7.36 -11.37 -27.26
N ALA A 198 -7.51 -12.65 -27.60
CA ALA A 198 -7.65 -13.76 -26.66
C ALA A 198 -6.45 -13.85 -25.70
N PHE A 199 -5.22 -13.74 -26.24
CA PHE A 199 -4.00 -13.70 -25.45
C PHE A 199 -4.00 -12.50 -24.49
N ASN A 200 -4.32 -11.30 -24.97
CA ASN A 200 -4.34 -10.10 -24.14
C ASN A 200 -5.43 -10.14 -23.05
N MET A 201 -6.52 -10.86 -23.26
CA MET A 201 -7.58 -11.06 -22.27
C MET A 201 -7.22 -12.13 -21.24
N ALA A 202 -6.57 -13.21 -21.67
CA ALA A 202 -6.21 -14.32 -20.80
C ALA A 202 -4.90 -14.08 -20.02
N ALA A 203 -4.02 -13.20 -20.49
CA ALA A 203 -2.75 -12.93 -19.83
C ALA A 203 -2.96 -12.11 -18.55
N GLN A 204 -2.31 -12.53 -17.47
CA GLN A 204 -2.17 -11.72 -16.28
C GLN A 204 -1.15 -10.62 -16.54
N GLU A 205 -1.46 -9.40 -16.12
CA GLU A 205 -0.55 -8.26 -16.26
C GLU A 205 0.05 -7.93 -14.89
N THR A 206 1.38 -7.92 -14.81
CA THR A 206 2.14 -7.46 -13.65
C THR A 206 3.00 -6.26 -14.04
N ILE A 207 3.14 -5.33 -13.12
CA ILE A 207 3.95 -4.13 -13.25
C ILE A 207 5.07 -4.23 -12.23
N ALA A 208 6.31 -4.05 -12.67
CA ALA A 208 7.45 -3.85 -11.80
C ALA A 208 7.99 -2.42 -12.00
N LEU A 209 8.09 -1.65 -10.94
CA LEU A 209 8.82 -0.38 -10.88
C LEU A 209 10.19 -0.60 -10.26
N GLU A 210 11.23 -0.08 -10.89
CA GLU A 210 12.60 -0.07 -10.37
C GLU A 210 13.23 1.27 -10.76
N GLY A 211 13.28 2.22 -9.81
CA GLY A 211 13.73 3.59 -10.06
C GLY A 211 12.93 4.32 -11.14
N ASP A 212 13.58 4.63 -12.27
CA ASP A 212 12.98 5.30 -13.44
C ASP A 212 12.43 4.31 -14.49
N THR A 213 12.46 3.01 -14.20
CA THR A 213 12.10 1.97 -15.15
C THR A 213 10.80 1.28 -14.74
N LEU A 214 9.82 1.34 -15.64
CA LEU A 214 8.54 0.67 -15.56
C LEU A 214 8.56 -0.56 -16.48
N THR A 215 8.50 -1.76 -15.90
CA THR A 215 8.40 -3.02 -16.63
C THR A 215 6.99 -3.56 -16.55
N ILE A 216 6.32 -3.70 -17.68
CA ILE A 216 4.99 -4.32 -17.79
C ILE A 216 5.19 -5.73 -18.33
N THR A 217 4.86 -6.74 -17.52
CA THR A 217 4.95 -8.15 -17.91
C THR A 217 3.56 -8.74 -18.08
N LYS A 218 3.33 -9.38 -19.21
CA LYS A 218 2.13 -10.17 -19.48
C LYS A 218 2.47 -11.65 -19.48
N THR A 219 1.82 -12.41 -18.61
CA THR A 219 2.06 -13.85 -18.44
C THR A 219 0.81 -14.66 -18.74
N LEU A 220 0.93 -15.66 -19.60
CA LEU A 220 -0.10 -16.67 -19.88
C LEU A 220 0.55 -18.05 -19.87
N GLY A 221 0.42 -18.76 -18.75
CA GLY A 221 1.09 -20.05 -18.54
C GLY A 221 2.62 -19.93 -18.72
N PRO A 222 3.26 -20.71 -19.61
CA PRO A 222 4.70 -20.63 -19.85
C PRO A 222 5.13 -19.42 -20.69
N ILE A 223 4.19 -18.73 -21.36
CA ILE A 223 4.51 -17.61 -22.25
C ILE A 223 4.56 -16.32 -21.43
N ARG A 224 5.69 -15.61 -21.51
CA ARG A 224 5.92 -14.32 -20.86
C ARG A 224 6.33 -13.28 -21.89
N ARG A 225 5.68 -12.11 -21.85
CA ARG A 225 6.04 -10.96 -22.68
C ARG A 225 6.25 -9.76 -21.77
N ALA A 226 7.49 -9.29 -21.68
CA ALA A 226 7.83 -8.07 -20.94
C ALA A 226 8.04 -6.90 -21.90
N LYS A 227 7.62 -5.71 -21.47
CA LYS A 227 7.92 -4.45 -22.15
C LYS A 227 8.38 -3.43 -21.12
N GLN A 228 9.54 -2.82 -21.37
CA GLN A 228 10.12 -1.81 -20.49
C GLN A 228 9.86 -0.40 -21.03
N HIS A 229 9.63 0.52 -20.11
CA HIS A 229 9.38 1.92 -20.36
C HIS A 229 10.18 2.77 -19.37
N ARG A 230 10.84 3.83 -19.84
CA ARG A 230 11.41 4.86 -18.96
C ARG A 230 10.34 5.87 -18.57
N ILE A 231 10.19 6.07 -17.27
CA ILE A 231 9.24 6.99 -16.65
C ILE A 231 9.99 8.16 -16.00
N ASN A 232 9.33 9.30 -15.92
CA ASN A 232 9.83 10.43 -15.14
C ASN A 232 9.27 10.35 -13.71
N PRO A 233 10.06 9.94 -12.70
CA PRO A 233 9.59 9.76 -11.33
C PRO A 233 9.24 11.06 -10.63
N LYS A 234 9.55 12.23 -11.21
CA LYS A 234 9.20 13.54 -10.65
C LYS A 234 7.80 14.01 -11.03
N LEU A 235 7.19 13.39 -12.04
CA LEU A 235 5.85 13.73 -12.49
C LEU A 235 4.84 12.85 -11.75
N GLN A 236 3.80 13.48 -11.20
CA GLN A 236 2.78 12.78 -10.42
C GLN A 236 2.11 11.68 -11.25
N VAL A 237 2.11 10.47 -10.70
CA VAL A 237 1.28 9.38 -11.16
C VAL A 237 -0.15 9.64 -10.70
N ARG A 238 -1.12 9.46 -11.60
CA ARG A 238 -2.54 9.73 -11.31
C ARG A 238 -3.47 8.72 -11.96
N ILE A 239 -4.66 8.57 -11.39
CA ILE A 239 -5.76 7.90 -12.09
C ILE A 239 -6.30 8.86 -13.16
N GLY A 240 -6.37 8.38 -14.39
CA GLY A 240 -6.90 9.11 -15.53
C GLY A 240 -7.76 8.19 -16.41
N THR A 241 -8.20 8.72 -17.54
CA THR A 241 -8.90 7.93 -18.56
C THR A 241 -8.00 7.76 -19.76
N THR A 242 -7.96 6.54 -20.29
CA THR A 242 -7.34 6.23 -21.58
C THR A 242 -8.41 5.69 -22.51
N GLU A 243 -8.25 5.95 -23.80
CA GLU A 243 -9.10 5.30 -24.81
C GLU A 243 -8.57 3.89 -25.06
N LYS A 244 -9.43 2.89 -24.83
CA LYS A 244 -9.19 1.51 -25.22
C LYS A 244 -10.15 1.20 -26.36
N GLN A 245 -9.62 0.73 -27.49
CA GLN A 245 -10.47 0.18 -28.52
C GLN A 245 -10.98 -1.18 -28.06
N VAL A 246 -12.27 -1.25 -27.73
CA VAL A 246 -12.94 -2.51 -27.43
C VAL A 246 -13.67 -2.94 -28.70
N SER A 247 -13.32 -4.12 -29.21
CA SER A 247 -14.05 -4.73 -30.32
C SER A 247 -15.34 -5.32 -29.76
N HIS A 248 -16.47 -4.69 -30.04
CA HIS A 248 -17.76 -5.35 -29.87
C HIS A 248 -18.02 -6.21 -31.10
N GLY A 249 -18.35 -7.50 -30.86
CA GLY A 249 -18.62 -8.50 -31.89
C GLY A 249 -19.66 -8.00 -32.89
N ARG A 250 -19.16 -7.39 -33.98
CA ARG A 250 -19.81 -6.90 -35.21
C ARG A 250 -18.90 -5.87 -35.93
N GLY A 251 -17.57 -5.98 -35.79
CA GLY A 251 -16.60 -5.16 -36.54
C GLY A 251 -16.58 -3.66 -36.20
N ARG A 252 -17.27 -3.23 -35.13
CA ARG A 252 -17.29 -1.83 -34.69
C ARG A 252 -16.39 -1.69 -33.45
N SER A 253 -15.20 -1.14 -33.63
CA SER A 253 -14.36 -0.69 -32.51
C SER A 253 -14.92 0.65 -32.03
N VAL A 254 -15.50 0.66 -30.83
CA VAL A 254 -15.91 1.91 -30.21
C VAL A 254 -14.79 2.30 -29.24
N PRO A 255 -14.26 3.54 -29.32
CA PRO A 255 -13.34 4.03 -28.32
C PRO A 255 -14.09 4.10 -26.99
N MET A 256 -13.72 3.23 -26.06
CA MET A 256 -14.26 3.26 -24.70
C MET A 256 -13.25 3.98 -23.83
N LYS A 257 -13.70 5.00 -23.10
CA LYS A 257 -12.89 5.62 -22.05
C LYS A 257 -12.84 4.63 -20.88
N VAL A 258 -11.64 4.16 -20.58
CA VAL A 258 -11.40 3.23 -19.48
C VAL A 258 -10.48 3.91 -18.48
N ALA A 259 -10.78 3.77 -17.20
CA ALA A 259 -9.94 4.31 -16.15
C ALA A 259 -8.63 3.52 -16.03
N ALA A 260 -7.53 4.22 -15.83
CA ALA A 260 -6.17 3.68 -15.84
C ALA A 260 -5.26 4.48 -14.92
N ILE A 261 -4.17 3.88 -14.47
CA ILE A 261 -3.08 4.60 -13.83
C ILE A 261 -2.19 5.15 -14.94
N ILE A 262 -1.96 6.46 -14.96
CA ILE A 262 -1.19 7.15 -15.99
C ILE A 262 0.18 7.53 -15.44
N PHE A 263 1.21 6.93 -16.01
CA PHE A 263 2.60 7.35 -15.87
C PHE A 263 2.95 8.35 -16.97
N THR A 264 3.90 9.23 -16.70
CA THR A 264 4.49 10.08 -17.76
C THR A 264 5.88 9.56 -18.09
N SER A 265 6.10 9.22 -19.36
CA SER A 265 7.42 8.84 -19.86
C SER A 265 8.39 10.02 -19.81
N GLU A 266 9.69 9.75 -19.88
CA GLU A 266 10.74 10.78 -19.99
C GLU A 266 10.47 11.74 -21.17
N ASP A 267 9.93 11.22 -22.29
CA ASP A 267 9.54 11.99 -23.47
C ASP A 267 8.19 12.74 -23.33
N GLY A 268 7.60 12.78 -22.13
CA GLY A 268 6.31 13.43 -21.86
C GLY A 268 5.08 12.66 -22.34
N ARG A 269 5.24 11.42 -22.83
CA ARG A 269 4.13 10.59 -23.33
C ARG A 269 3.41 9.85 -22.19
N PRO A 270 2.06 9.79 -22.19
CA PRO A 270 1.32 9.04 -21.19
C PRO A 270 1.46 7.53 -21.42
N ILE A 271 1.73 6.79 -20.35
CA ILE A 271 1.74 5.33 -20.33
C ILE A 271 0.62 4.88 -19.40
N ALA A 272 -0.41 4.27 -19.96
CA ALA A 272 -1.57 3.79 -19.22
C ALA A 272 -1.38 2.33 -18.80
N VAL A 273 -1.62 2.05 -17.52
CA VAL A 273 -1.58 0.71 -16.95
C VAL A 273 -2.80 0.44 -16.07
N ALA A 274 -3.00 -0.82 -15.66
CA ALA A 274 -4.11 -1.23 -14.80
C ALA A 274 -5.51 -0.93 -15.36
N THR A 275 -5.67 -0.97 -16.70
CA THR A 275 -6.95 -0.69 -17.39
C THR A 275 -8.05 -1.73 -17.13
N GLY A 276 -7.71 -2.86 -16.50
CA GLY A 276 -8.64 -3.97 -16.25
C GLY A 276 -8.93 -4.21 -14.77
N THR A 277 -8.53 -3.30 -13.88
CA THR A 277 -8.73 -3.43 -12.43
C THR A 277 -9.93 -2.61 -11.95
N THR A 278 -10.50 -2.98 -10.80
CA THR A 278 -11.60 -2.26 -10.14
C THR A 278 -11.11 -0.90 -9.63
N ASP A 279 -12.03 0.05 -9.43
CA ASP A 279 -11.65 1.40 -8.99
C ASP A 279 -10.95 1.38 -7.61
N ALA A 280 -11.49 0.60 -6.66
CA ALA A 280 -10.88 0.40 -5.34
C ALA A 280 -9.45 -0.16 -5.43
N ASN A 281 -9.22 -1.20 -6.24
CA ASN A 281 -7.87 -1.76 -6.41
C ASN A 281 -6.94 -0.75 -7.11
N ARG A 282 -7.47 0.07 -8.02
CA ARG A 282 -6.68 1.10 -8.71
C ARG A 282 -6.19 2.18 -7.74
N GLU A 283 -7.02 2.57 -6.77
CA GLU A 283 -6.63 3.52 -5.72
C GLU A 283 -5.59 2.94 -4.77
N VAL A 284 -5.72 1.67 -4.39
CA VAL A 284 -4.72 0.97 -3.57
C VAL A 284 -3.38 0.91 -4.31
N MET A 285 -3.40 0.50 -5.58
CA MET A 285 -2.20 0.45 -6.42
C MET A 285 -1.57 1.85 -6.58
N LEU A 286 -2.38 2.89 -6.81
CA LEU A 286 -1.89 4.26 -6.93
C LEU A 286 -1.15 4.69 -5.66
N ARG A 287 -1.74 4.45 -4.48
CA ARG A 287 -1.12 4.78 -3.20
C ARG A 287 0.21 4.05 -3.00
N GLN A 288 0.28 2.78 -3.34
CA GLN A 288 1.52 1.99 -3.26
C GLN A 288 2.61 2.52 -4.22
N ILE A 289 2.23 2.86 -5.45
CA ILE A 289 3.14 3.44 -6.46
C ILE A 289 3.66 4.80 -6.00
N GLN A 290 2.76 5.67 -5.53
CA GLN A 290 3.09 7.02 -5.07
C GLN A 290 4.01 6.98 -3.84
N ALA A 291 3.71 6.12 -2.85
CA ALA A 291 4.57 5.90 -1.70
C ALA A 291 5.98 5.41 -2.11
N HIS A 292 6.07 4.47 -3.05
CA HIS A 292 7.34 3.95 -3.55
C HIS A 292 8.16 4.99 -4.33
N LEU A 293 7.49 5.92 -5.02
CA LEU A 293 8.14 7.02 -5.75
C LEU A 293 8.44 8.25 -4.86
N GLY A 294 8.11 8.21 -3.57
CA GLY A 294 8.24 9.37 -2.67
C GLY A 294 7.30 10.53 -3.04
N GLN A 295 6.21 10.24 -3.74
CA GLN A 295 5.17 11.19 -4.14
C GLN A 295 4.03 11.12 -3.10
N GLU A 296 4.23 11.60 -1.88
CA GLU A 296 3.13 11.64 -0.90
C GLU A 296 2.00 12.56 -1.37
N ASP A 297 0.76 12.06 -1.30
CA ASP A 297 -0.45 12.75 -1.71
C ASP A 297 -0.76 13.88 -0.70
N THR A 298 -0.52 15.13 -1.10
CA THR A 298 -0.95 16.31 -0.35
C THR A 298 -2.39 16.72 -0.67
N SER A 299 -3.17 15.91 -1.40
CA SER A 299 -4.54 16.26 -1.78
C SER A 299 -5.57 15.73 -0.77
N PRO A 300 -6.50 16.57 -0.30
CA PRO A 300 -7.53 16.15 0.64
C PRO A 300 -8.49 15.15 -0.01
N VAL A 301 -8.84 14.12 0.75
CA VAL A 301 -9.90 13.14 0.44
C VAL A 301 -11.17 13.90 0.02
N PRO A 302 -11.70 13.73 -1.20
CA PRO A 302 -12.97 14.34 -1.56
C PRO A 302 -14.08 13.69 -0.73
N PRO A 303 -15.08 14.47 -0.26
CA PRO A 303 -16.15 13.93 0.56
C PRO A 303 -16.93 12.85 -0.20
N PRO A 304 -17.49 11.86 0.51
CA PRO A 304 -18.28 10.81 -0.12
C PRO A 304 -19.43 11.43 -0.91
N ILE A 305 -19.61 10.96 -2.14
CA ILE A 305 -20.78 11.26 -2.95
C ILE A 305 -21.98 10.73 -2.17
N GLN A 306 -22.80 11.64 -1.66
CA GLN A 306 -24.10 11.30 -1.09
C GLN A 306 -25.03 10.97 -2.26
N ASP A 307 -25.54 9.75 -2.28
CA ASP A 307 -26.72 9.36 -3.07
C ASP A 307 -27.98 10.06 -2.53
#